data_AF-A0A9Q0T727-F1
#
_entry.id   AF-A0A9Q0T727-F1
#
_cell.length_a   1.000
_cell.length_b   1.000
_cell.length_c   1.000
_cell.angle_alpha   90.00
_cell.angle_beta   90.00
_cell.angle_gamma   90.00
#
_symmetry.space_group_name_H-M   'P 1'
#
loop_
_entity.id
_entity.type
_entity.pdbx_description
1 polymer ?
#
loop_
_entity_poly.entity_id
_entity_poly.type
_entity_poly.pdbx_seq_one_letter_code
_entity_poly.pdbx_strand_id
1 'polypeptide(L)'
;MTEAVIRNKPGMASVKDMPILQDGPPPGGFAPVRFARRIPNKGPSAMAIFLAAFGAFSYGMYQVGQGNKVRRALKEEKYAARRAILPLLQAEEDERFVKEWNKYLEYEAEVMKDVPGWKVGQSVYNSGRWMPPATGELRPEVWFLEHGCVPRPTLAGNFALPKLRSLLVNFVANEVSLGNEKRLGVKWFHRNSTSFNKCEEKQ
;
A
#
# COMPACT_ATOMS: atom_id res chain seq x y z
N MET A 1 -3.69 92.96 -14.78
CA MET A 1 -4.55 93.21 -15.95
C MET A 1 -3.93 92.72 -17.28
N THR A 2 -2.93 91.81 -17.27
CA THR A 2 -2.29 91.29 -18.50
C THR A 2 -2.85 89.95 -18.97
N GLU A 3 -3.52 89.20 -18.08
CA GLU A 3 -4.08 87.88 -18.40
C GLU A 3 -5.16 87.93 -19.48
N ALA A 4 -5.92 89.03 -19.52
CA ALA A 4 -6.89 89.28 -20.57
C ALA A 4 -6.22 89.36 -21.94
N VAL A 5 -4.99 89.89 -22.04
CA VAL A 5 -4.27 90.01 -23.30
C VAL A 5 -3.71 88.65 -23.77
N ILE A 6 -3.29 87.81 -22.83
CA ILE A 6 -2.63 86.53 -23.09
C ILE A 6 -3.62 85.44 -23.50
N ARG A 7 -4.77 85.36 -22.81
CA ARG A 7 -5.82 84.34 -23.06
C ARG A 7 -6.93 84.87 -23.96
N ASN A 8 -6.57 85.71 -24.92
CA ASN A 8 -7.54 86.37 -25.79
C ASN A 8 -8.19 85.40 -26.79
N LYS A 9 -9.51 85.50 -26.97
CA LYS A 9 -10.26 84.88 -28.06
C LYS A 9 -10.93 85.99 -28.90
N PRO A 10 -10.91 85.93 -30.24
CA PRO A 10 -11.56 86.93 -31.06
C PRO A 10 -13.08 86.96 -30.78
N GLY A 11 -13.63 88.14 -30.49
CA GLY A 11 -15.06 88.34 -30.19
C GLY A 11 -15.45 88.36 -28.70
N MET A 12 -14.49 88.40 -27.78
CA MET A 12 -14.76 88.49 -26.33
C MET A 12 -15.27 89.88 -25.92
N ALA A 13 -16.48 89.96 -25.34
CA ALA A 13 -17.08 91.22 -24.88
C ALA A 13 -16.76 91.57 -23.42
N SER A 14 -16.40 90.56 -22.61
CA SER A 14 -16.10 90.72 -21.18
C SER A 14 -15.01 89.76 -20.72
N VAL A 15 -14.30 90.12 -19.65
CA VAL A 15 -13.22 89.31 -19.04
C VAL A 15 -13.72 87.94 -18.57
N LYS A 16 -15.03 87.76 -18.33
CA LYS A 16 -15.63 86.50 -17.88
C LYS A 16 -15.64 85.40 -18.96
N ASP A 17 -15.59 85.77 -20.24
CA ASP A 17 -15.68 84.83 -21.36
C ASP A 17 -14.30 84.34 -21.83
N MET A 18 -13.30 84.52 -20.98
CA MET A 18 -11.93 84.11 -21.24
C MET A 18 -11.84 82.58 -21.33
N PRO A 19 -11.21 82.01 -22.38
CA PRO A 19 -11.03 80.57 -22.51
C PRO A 19 -10.16 80.04 -21.37
N ILE A 20 -10.72 79.08 -20.63
CA ILE A 20 -10.01 78.30 -19.61
C ILE A 20 -10.10 76.84 -20.05
N LEU A 21 -9.01 76.32 -20.60
CA LEU A 21 -8.86 74.90 -20.91
C LEU A 21 -8.14 74.25 -19.74
N GLN A 22 -8.90 73.56 -18.88
CA GLN A 22 -8.38 72.80 -17.75
C GLN A 22 -8.37 71.31 -18.09
N ASP A 23 -7.34 70.60 -17.63
CA ASP A 23 -7.33 69.14 -17.69
C ASP A 23 -8.41 68.59 -16.76
N GLY A 24 -9.46 68.03 -17.36
CA GLY A 24 -10.61 67.47 -16.65
C GLY A 24 -10.95 66.08 -17.18
N PRO A 25 -11.77 65.31 -16.44
CA PRO A 25 -12.30 64.07 -16.99
C PRO A 25 -13.10 64.38 -18.25
N PRO A 26 -13.10 63.46 -19.24
CA PRO A 26 -13.91 63.64 -20.43
C PRO A 26 -15.39 63.79 -20.04
N PRO A 27 -16.21 64.52 -20.83
CA PRO A 27 -17.64 64.62 -20.57
C PRO A 27 -18.25 63.22 -20.65
N GLY A 28 -18.61 62.64 -19.48
CA GLY A 28 -19.04 61.25 -19.33
C GLY A 28 -18.26 60.41 -18.32
N GLY A 29 -17.12 60.90 -17.82
CA GLY A 29 -16.32 60.23 -16.79
C GLY A 29 -15.53 59.00 -17.28
N PHE A 30 -14.83 58.33 -16.36
CA PHE A 30 -14.09 57.10 -16.66
C PHE A 30 -14.95 55.85 -16.47
N ALA A 31 -14.57 54.76 -17.13
CA ALA A 31 -15.21 53.46 -16.94
C ALA A 31 -15.16 53.05 -15.45
N PRO A 32 -16.23 52.41 -14.93
CA PRO A 32 -16.31 52.06 -13.52
C PRO A 32 -15.24 51.04 -13.16
N VAL A 33 -14.26 51.47 -12.36
CA VAL A 33 -13.19 50.61 -11.85
C VAL A 33 -13.76 49.68 -10.79
N ARG A 34 -13.56 48.37 -10.99
CA ARG A 34 -14.06 47.35 -10.06
C ARG A 34 -13.12 47.19 -8.89
N PHE A 35 -13.51 47.68 -7.71
CA PHE A 35 -12.71 47.62 -6.49
C PHE A 35 -13.02 46.40 -5.60
N ALA A 36 -14.17 45.74 -5.81
CA ALA A 36 -14.61 44.62 -4.97
C ALA A 36 -13.93 43.29 -5.34
N ARG A 37 -13.44 42.56 -4.33
CA ARG A 37 -12.91 41.20 -4.47
C ARG A 37 -14.04 40.23 -4.82
N ARG A 38 -13.93 39.52 -5.95
CA ARG A 38 -14.85 38.44 -6.34
C ARG A 38 -14.10 37.12 -6.47
N ILE A 39 -14.20 36.28 -5.45
CA ILE A 39 -13.72 34.90 -5.52
C ILE A 39 -14.91 33.99 -5.80
N PRO A 40 -14.94 33.31 -6.96
CA PRO A 40 -16.00 32.37 -7.27
C PRO A 40 -15.78 31.04 -6.54
N ASN A 41 -16.71 30.66 -5.66
CA ASN A 41 -16.71 29.36 -4.97
C ASN A 41 -17.32 28.27 -5.86
N LYS A 42 -16.67 27.96 -6.99
CA LYS A 42 -17.14 26.95 -7.98
C LYS A 42 -16.73 25.52 -7.60
N GLY A 43 -16.89 25.14 -6.33
CA GLY A 43 -16.63 23.79 -5.85
C GLY A 43 -17.90 22.94 -5.84
N PRO A 44 -17.79 21.60 -5.89
CA PRO A 44 -18.91 20.72 -5.61
C PRO A 44 -19.43 20.96 -4.19
N SER A 45 -20.74 20.82 -3.98
CA SER A 45 -21.34 20.98 -2.66
C SER A 45 -20.79 19.92 -1.69
N ALA A 46 -20.79 20.23 -0.39
CA ALA A 46 -20.29 19.31 0.64
C ALA A 46 -20.94 17.93 0.57
N MET A 47 -22.25 17.90 0.30
CA MET A 47 -23.00 16.66 0.12
C MET A 47 -22.56 15.87 -1.12
N ALA A 48 -22.24 16.55 -2.23
CA ALA A 48 -21.75 15.88 -3.42
C ALA A 48 -20.41 15.19 -3.17
N ILE A 49 -19.49 15.84 -2.44
CA ILE A 49 -18.20 15.24 -2.05
C ILE A 49 -18.42 14.03 -1.13
N PHE A 50 -19.29 14.17 -0.14
CA PHE A 50 -19.57 13.09 0.81
C PHE A 50 -20.19 11.87 0.14
N LEU A 51 -21.19 12.07 -0.73
CA LEU A 51 -21.84 10.97 -1.45
C LEU A 51 -20.89 10.30 -2.45
N ALA A 52 -20.03 11.07 -3.12
CA ALA A 52 -19.02 10.51 -4.01
C ALA A 52 -18.02 9.64 -3.23
N ALA A 53 -17.52 10.13 -2.09
CA ALA A 53 -16.61 9.37 -1.24
C ALA A 53 -17.26 8.10 -0.68
N PHE A 54 -18.50 8.20 -0.19
CA PHE A 54 -19.25 7.06 0.34
C PHE A 54 -19.59 6.04 -0.76
N GLY A 55 -19.97 6.51 -1.95
CA GLY A 55 -20.23 5.67 -3.12
C GLY A 55 -18.98 4.92 -3.57
N ALA A 56 -17.84 5.61 -3.67
CA ALA A 56 -16.56 4.98 -4.00
C ALA A 56 -16.13 3.96 -2.93
N PHE A 57 -16.31 4.27 -1.64
CA PHE A 57 -15.95 3.38 -0.55
C PHE A 57 -16.82 2.11 -0.52
N SER A 58 -18.14 2.27 -0.59
CA SER A 58 -19.09 1.14 -0.58
C SER A 58 -18.85 0.21 -1.77
N TYR A 59 -18.66 0.77 -2.97
CA TYR A 59 -18.32 -0.01 -4.17
C TYR A 59 -16.93 -0.67 -4.07
N GLY A 60 -15.93 0.05 -3.54
CA GLY A 60 -14.59 -0.49 -3.32
C GLY A 60 -14.60 -1.69 -2.36
N MET A 61 -15.34 -1.60 -1.26
CA MET A 61 -15.50 -2.71 -0.30
C MET A 61 -16.23 -3.90 -0.91
N TYR A 62 -17.21 -3.68 -1.77
CA TYR A 62 -17.87 -4.76 -2.52
C TYR A 62 -16.86 -5.51 -3.42
N GLN A 63 -16.04 -4.79 -4.19
CA GLN A 63 -15.03 -5.39 -5.06
C GLN A 63 -13.95 -6.15 -4.26
N VAL A 64 -13.53 -5.62 -3.11
CA VAL A 64 -12.61 -6.32 -2.19
C VAL A 64 -13.23 -7.63 -1.69
N GLY A 65 -14.53 -7.63 -1.38
CA GLY A 65 -15.27 -8.83 -1.00
C GLY A 65 -15.22 -9.91 -2.08
N GLN A 66 -15.49 -9.54 -3.34
CA GLN A 66 -15.41 -10.46 -4.48
C GLN A 66 -13.98 -10.99 -4.68
N GLY A 67 -12.97 -10.11 -4.61
CA GLY A 67 -11.57 -10.50 -4.70
C GLY A 67 -11.14 -11.47 -3.59
N ASN A 68 -11.59 -11.25 -2.35
CA ASN A 68 -11.31 -12.14 -1.23
C ASN A 68 -11.95 -13.52 -1.39
N LYS A 69 -13.14 -13.60 -1.98
CA LYS A 69 -13.80 -14.87 -2.31
C LYS A 69 -12.96 -15.68 -3.30
N VAL A 70 -12.49 -15.05 -4.38
CA VAL A 70 -11.60 -15.70 -5.36
C VAL A 70 -10.28 -16.12 -4.73
N ARG A 71 -9.65 -15.26 -3.91
CA ARG A 71 -8.40 -15.60 -3.19
C ARG A 71 -8.58 -16.77 -2.24
N ARG A 72 -9.75 -16.90 -1.60
CA ARG A 72 -10.06 -18.04 -0.72
C ARG A 72 -10.17 -19.32 -1.53
N ALA A 73 -10.88 -19.31 -2.66
CA ALA A 73 -10.98 -20.47 -3.54
C ALA A 73 -9.59 -20.95 -4.04
N LEU A 74 -8.73 -20.02 -4.47
CA LEU A 74 -7.35 -20.37 -4.88
C LEU A 74 -6.50 -20.95 -3.74
N LYS A 75 -6.67 -20.45 -2.51
CA LYS A 75 -6.00 -21.02 -1.34
C LYS A 75 -6.51 -22.41 -1.03
N GLU A 76 -7.81 -22.63 -1.12
CA GLU A 76 -8.44 -23.94 -0.91
C GLU A 76 -7.94 -24.96 -1.93
N GLU A 77 -7.80 -24.58 -3.21
CA GLU A 77 -7.19 -25.41 -4.25
C GLU A 77 -5.75 -25.78 -3.88
N LYS A 78 -4.93 -24.80 -3.47
CA LYS A 78 -3.55 -25.06 -3.01
C LYS A 78 -3.50 -26.01 -1.81
N TYR A 79 -4.41 -25.86 -0.85
CA TYR A 79 -4.49 -26.75 0.31
C TYR A 79 -5.00 -28.13 -0.06
N ALA A 80 -5.89 -28.25 -1.04
CA ALA A 80 -6.36 -29.53 -1.55
C ALA A 80 -5.22 -30.28 -2.27
N ALA A 81 -4.45 -29.60 -3.11
CA ALA A 81 -3.27 -30.17 -3.76
C ALA A 81 -2.23 -30.66 -2.75
N ARG A 82 -1.96 -29.88 -1.70
CA ARG A 82 -1.07 -30.30 -0.60
C ARG A 82 -1.58 -31.52 0.14
N ARG A 83 -2.87 -31.55 0.49
CA ARG A 83 -3.50 -32.70 1.18
C ARG A 83 -3.43 -33.98 0.34
N ALA A 84 -3.53 -33.87 -0.98
CA ALA A 84 -3.44 -35.01 -1.89
C ALA A 84 -2.04 -35.65 -1.91
N ILE A 85 -0.98 -34.85 -1.85
CA ILE A 85 0.42 -35.36 -1.88
C ILE A 85 0.98 -35.71 -0.49
N LEU A 86 0.39 -35.16 0.57
CA LEU A 86 0.84 -35.36 1.96
C LEU A 86 1.05 -36.83 2.36
N PRO A 87 0.16 -37.80 2.06
CA PRO A 87 0.38 -39.18 2.47
C PRO A 87 1.62 -39.82 1.82
N LEU A 88 1.98 -39.41 0.59
CA LEU A 88 3.19 -39.92 -0.07
C LEU A 88 4.44 -39.37 0.62
N LEU A 89 4.49 -38.06 0.85
CA LEU A 89 5.60 -37.42 1.56
C LEU A 89 5.76 -37.96 2.99
N GLN A 90 4.64 -38.23 3.67
CA GLN A 90 4.66 -38.82 5.00
C GLN A 90 5.24 -40.24 4.97
N ALA A 91 4.88 -41.07 4.00
CA ALA A 91 5.42 -42.42 3.86
C ALA A 91 6.93 -42.41 3.57
N GLU A 92 7.39 -41.52 2.67
CA GLU A 92 8.83 -41.35 2.38
C GLU A 92 9.62 -40.91 3.63
N GLU A 93 9.04 -40.00 4.42
CA GLU A 93 9.63 -39.53 5.67
C GLU A 93 9.65 -40.63 6.75
N ASP A 94 8.57 -41.40 6.88
CA ASP A 94 8.48 -42.53 7.81
C ASP A 94 9.53 -43.61 7.45
N GLU A 95 9.73 -43.92 6.17
CA GLU A 95 10.80 -44.83 5.73
C GLU A 95 12.20 -44.30 6.07
N ARG A 96 12.45 -43.01 5.81
CA ARG A 96 13.72 -42.37 6.16
C ARG A 96 13.97 -42.42 7.66
N PHE A 97 12.94 -42.15 8.46
CA PHE A 97 13.02 -42.15 9.92
C PHE A 97 13.33 -43.55 10.46
N VAL A 98 12.63 -44.59 10.00
CA VAL A 98 12.89 -45.97 10.44
C VAL A 98 14.31 -46.42 10.10
N LYS A 99 14.81 -46.08 8.90
CA LYS A 99 16.20 -46.38 8.50
C LYS A 99 17.20 -45.73 9.45
N GLU A 100 17.00 -44.46 9.79
CA GLU A 100 17.90 -43.74 10.69
C GLU A 100 17.78 -44.24 12.14
N TRP A 101 16.56 -44.59 12.56
CA TRP A 101 16.30 -45.16 13.88
C TRP A 101 16.98 -46.52 14.06
N ASN A 102 16.97 -47.38 13.03
CA ASN A 102 17.66 -48.67 13.09
C ASN A 102 19.17 -48.48 13.25
N LYS A 103 19.79 -47.55 12.52
CA LYS A 103 21.21 -47.22 12.70
C LYS A 103 21.51 -46.72 14.12
N TYR A 104 20.62 -45.89 14.66
CA TYR A 104 20.74 -45.40 16.03
C TYR A 104 20.68 -46.54 17.06
N LEU A 105 19.79 -47.51 16.87
CA LEU A 105 19.69 -48.71 17.73
C LEU A 105 20.92 -49.62 17.61
N GLU A 106 21.46 -49.80 16.41
CA GLU A 106 22.72 -50.54 16.19
C GLU A 106 23.90 -49.87 16.90
N TYR A 107 23.99 -48.54 16.77
CA TYR A 107 24.99 -47.74 17.48
C TYR A 107 24.83 -47.81 19.00
N GLU A 108 23.59 -47.71 19.50
CA GLU A 108 23.29 -47.85 20.93
C GLU A 108 23.74 -49.22 21.46
N ALA A 109 23.48 -50.30 20.73
CA ALA A 109 23.87 -51.66 21.10
C ALA A 109 25.40 -51.82 21.16
N GLU A 110 26.13 -51.22 20.21
CA GLU A 110 27.59 -51.27 20.19
C GLU A 110 28.22 -50.51 21.36
N VAL A 111 27.71 -49.29 21.64
CA VAL A 111 28.25 -48.41 22.68
C VAL A 111 27.89 -48.88 24.09
N MET A 112 26.70 -49.46 24.29
CA MET A 112 26.18 -49.82 25.62
C MET A 112 26.43 -51.28 26.04
N LYS A 113 27.19 -52.05 25.25
CA LYS A 113 27.48 -53.48 25.53
C LYS A 113 28.09 -53.75 26.90
N ASP A 114 28.86 -52.80 27.44
CA ASP A 114 29.63 -52.97 28.68
C ASP A 114 28.87 -52.49 29.94
N VAL A 115 27.68 -51.91 29.79
CA VAL A 115 26.90 -51.33 30.91
C VAL A 115 25.86 -52.33 31.43
N PRO A 116 25.95 -52.77 32.70
CA PRO A 116 25.02 -53.77 33.25
C PRO A 116 23.61 -53.19 33.42
N GLY A 117 22.59 -53.95 33.00
CA GLY A 117 21.17 -53.61 33.18
C GLY A 117 20.58 -52.70 32.10
N TRP A 118 21.37 -52.28 31.10
CA TRP A 118 20.87 -51.52 29.95
C TRP A 118 20.11 -52.42 28.97
N LYS A 119 18.94 -51.95 28.50
CA LYS A 119 18.14 -52.64 27.48
C LYS A 119 18.05 -51.75 26.24
N VAL A 120 18.68 -52.20 25.15
CA VAL A 120 18.69 -51.47 23.88
C VAL A 120 17.26 -51.25 23.38
N GLY A 121 16.96 -50.02 22.94
CA GLY A 121 15.65 -49.67 22.38
C GLY A 121 14.50 -49.62 23.39
N GLN A 122 14.79 -49.60 24.69
CA GLN A 122 13.76 -49.43 25.70
C GLN A 122 13.13 -48.03 25.60
N SER A 123 11.79 -47.95 25.55
CA SER A 123 11.10 -46.67 25.52
C SER A 123 11.30 -45.90 26.84
N VAL A 124 11.71 -44.64 26.73
CA VAL A 124 11.80 -43.72 27.89
C VAL A 124 10.43 -43.41 28.50
N TYR A 125 9.37 -43.48 27.68
CA TYR A 125 8.00 -43.23 28.09
C TYR A 125 7.29 -44.50 28.55
N ASN A 126 6.47 -44.37 29.59
CA ASN A 126 5.74 -45.49 30.21
C ASN A 126 4.36 -45.79 29.59
N SER A 127 3.90 -44.96 28.65
CA SER A 127 2.52 -44.98 28.13
C SER A 127 2.27 -45.96 26.98
N GLY A 128 3.30 -46.68 26.53
CA GLY A 128 3.22 -47.57 25.35
C GLY A 128 2.96 -46.84 24.02
N ARG A 129 2.79 -45.52 24.05
CA ARG A 129 2.58 -44.66 22.88
C ARG A 129 3.92 -44.21 22.31
N TRP A 130 4.07 -44.37 21.00
CA TRP A 130 5.23 -43.82 20.30
C TRP A 130 5.22 -42.28 20.32
N MET A 131 6.39 -41.70 20.57
CA MET A 131 6.64 -40.25 20.54
C MET A 131 7.89 -40.00 19.69
N PRO A 132 7.92 -38.93 18.89
CA PRO A 132 9.12 -38.58 18.13
C PRO A 132 10.29 -38.25 19.09
N PRO A 133 11.53 -38.57 18.72
CA PRO A 133 12.69 -38.27 19.54
C PRO A 133 12.86 -36.75 19.69
N ALA A 134 13.18 -36.30 20.90
CA ALA A 134 13.37 -34.88 21.17
C ALA A 134 14.73 -34.40 20.63
N THR A 135 14.74 -33.29 19.91
CA THR A 135 15.98 -32.62 19.46
C THR A 135 16.68 -31.87 20.60
N GLY A 136 16.04 -31.71 21.76
CA GLY A 136 16.61 -31.02 22.93
C GLY A 136 16.60 -29.50 22.86
N GLU A 137 16.61 -28.93 21.65
CA GLU A 137 16.49 -27.49 21.40
C GLU A 137 15.06 -27.10 21.03
N LEU A 138 14.53 -26.07 21.70
CA LEU A 138 13.34 -25.37 21.21
C LEU A 138 13.79 -24.56 19.99
N ARG A 139 13.32 -24.90 18.78
CA ARG A 139 13.51 -24.08 17.58
C ARG A 139 12.31 -23.17 17.34
N PRO A 140 12.20 -22.01 18.01
CA PRO A 140 11.02 -21.14 17.94
C PRO A 140 10.81 -20.54 16.54
N GLU A 141 11.88 -20.43 15.75
CA GLU A 141 11.87 -19.88 14.40
C GLU A 141 11.09 -20.74 13.38
N VAL A 142 10.99 -22.05 13.59
CA VAL A 142 10.23 -22.96 12.71
C VAL A 142 8.72 -22.77 12.91
N TRP A 143 8.31 -22.47 14.15
CA TRP A 143 6.90 -22.25 14.51
C TRP A 143 6.30 -20.98 13.87
N PHE A 144 7.14 -19.96 13.63
CA PHE A 144 6.71 -18.70 12.98
C PHE A 144 6.63 -18.76 11.45
N LEU A 145 7.27 -19.75 10.82
CA LEU A 145 7.34 -19.86 9.36
C LEU A 145 6.18 -20.67 8.76
N GLU A 146 5.61 -21.61 9.51
CA GLU A 146 4.53 -22.49 9.04
C GLU A 146 3.15 -21.81 9.10
N HIS A 147 2.93 -20.97 10.12
CA HIS A 147 1.80 -20.05 10.22
C HIS A 147 2.20 -18.70 9.68
N GLY A 148 2.29 -18.60 8.35
CA GLY A 148 2.87 -17.46 7.63
C GLY A 148 2.81 -16.12 8.36
N CYS A 149 3.99 -15.60 8.72
CA CYS A 149 4.28 -14.23 9.16
C CYS A 149 3.05 -13.44 9.64
N VAL A 150 2.59 -13.70 10.87
CA VAL A 150 1.85 -12.66 11.59
C VAL A 150 2.87 -11.58 11.94
N PRO A 151 2.72 -10.33 11.44
CA PRO A 151 3.65 -9.28 11.83
C PRO A 151 3.59 -9.14 13.34
N ARG A 152 4.75 -9.33 13.99
CA ARG A 152 4.94 -9.05 15.40
C ARG A 152 4.45 -7.61 15.64
N PRO A 153 3.49 -7.34 16.54
CA PRO A 153 3.11 -5.96 16.85
C PRO A 153 4.34 -5.31 17.46
N THR A 154 5.04 -4.49 16.67
CA THR A 154 6.12 -3.67 17.18
C THR A 154 5.49 -2.68 18.15
N LEU A 155 5.66 -2.95 19.44
CA LEU A 155 5.53 -1.98 20.53
C LEU A 155 6.64 -0.92 20.34
N ALA A 156 6.46 -0.07 19.35
CA ALA A 156 7.27 1.12 19.16
C ALA A 156 6.32 2.16 18.58
N GLY A 157 5.78 2.98 19.48
CA GLY A 157 5.22 4.26 19.09
C GLY A 157 6.28 5.01 18.29
N ASN A 158 5.93 5.35 17.05
CA ASN A 158 6.42 6.53 16.35
C ASN A 158 5.44 6.80 15.21
N PHE A 159 4.60 7.80 15.45
CA PHE A 159 3.90 8.55 14.42
C PHE A 159 4.95 9.04 13.41
N ALA A 160 5.09 8.34 12.29
CA ALA A 160 5.79 8.83 11.12
C ALA A 160 4.85 8.66 9.93
N LEU A 161 4.13 9.75 9.60
CA LEU A 161 3.55 9.97 8.30
C LEU A 161 4.71 10.16 7.30
N PRO A 162 4.96 9.19 6.41
CA PRO A 162 5.17 9.60 5.03
C PRO A 162 4.63 8.56 4.06
N LYS A 163 3.33 8.60 3.72
CA LYS A 163 2.83 7.87 2.54
C LYS A 163 1.52 8.38 1.94
N LEU A 164 1.19 9.65 2.14
CA LEU A 164 0.04 10.29 1.47
C LEU A 164 0.42 11.05 0.18
N ARG A 165 1.71 11.16 -0.17
CA ARG A 165 2.14 11.87 -1.38
C ARG A 165 2.24 10.99 -2.64
N SER A 166 2.33 9.66 -2.52
CA SER A 166 2.44 8.76 -3.68
C SER A 166 1.12 8.18 -4.17
N LEU A 167 0.05 8.21 -3.35
CA LEU A 167 -1.25 7.65 -3.72
C LEU A 167 -2.10 8.60 -4.58
N LEU A 168 -1.84 9.91 -4.52
CA LEU A 168 -2.56 10.90 -5.34
C LEU A 168 -2.05 10.99 -6.78
N VAL A 169 -0.78 10.65 -7.03
CA VAL A 169 -0.19 10.68 -8.39
C VAL A 169 -0.59 9.44 -9.20
N ASN A 170 -0.77 8.29 -8.55
CA ASN A 170 -1.08 7.03 -9.25
C ASN A 170 -2.58 6.82 -9.54
N PHE A 171 -3.48 7.61 -8.96
CA PHE A 171 -4.92 7.51 -9.24
C PHE A 171 -5.34 8.33 -10.46
N VAL A 172 -4.63 9.42 -10.79
CA VAL A 172 -4.94 10.27 -11.97
C VAL A 172 -4.33 9.71 -13.27
N ALA A 173 -3.27 8.91 -13.17
CA ALA A 173 -2.57 8.36 -14.35
C ALA A 173 -3.33 7.21 -15.05
N ASN A 174 -4.38 6.64 -14.46
CA ASN A 174 -5.00 5.40 -14.95
C ASN A 174 -6.36 5.57 -15.65
N GLU A 175 -6.84 6.81 -15.88
CA GLU A 175 -8.10 7.07 -16.60
C GLU A 175 -7.93 7.68 -18.01
N VAL A 176 -6.71 7.98 -18.47
CA VAL A 176 -6.48 8.55 -19.83
C VAL A 176 -6.00 7.52 -20.86
N SER A 177 -5.75 6.26 -20.47
CA SER A 177 -5.23 5.22 -21.38
C SER A 177 -6.17 4.03 -21.57
N LEU A 178 -7.48 4.28 -21.73
CA LEU A 178 -8.45 3.30 -22.24
C LEU A 178 -8.89 3.64 -23.67
N GLY A 179 -7.91 3.91 -24.52
CA GLY A 179 -8.10 4.02 -25.96
C GLY A 179 -6.84 3.56 -26.67
N ASN A 180 -6.95 2.48 -27.44
CA ASN A 180 -5.93 1.93 -28.33
C ASN A 180 -4.69 1.25 -27.68
N GLU A 181 -4.77 -0.07 -27.46
CA GLU A 181 -3.66 -0.97 -27.80
C GLU A 181 -4.13 -2.42 -27.92
N LYS A 182 -4.69 -2.77 -29.08
CA LYS A 182 -4.58 -4.13 -29.62
C LYS A 182 -3.27 -4.17 -30.42
N ARG A 183 -2.45 -5.21 -30.16
CA ARG A 183 -1.06 -5.40 -30.62
C ARG A 183 -0.04 -4.54 -29.90
N LEU A 184 0.64 -5.14 -28.93
CA LEU A 184 2.07 -5.45 -28.99
C LEU A 184 2.42 -6.25 -27.73
N GLY A 185 2.99 -7.43 -27.92
CA GLY A 185 3.56 -8.20 -26.83
C GLY A 185 4.85 -7.52 -26.38
N VAL A 186 4.81 -6.82 -25.26
CA VAL A 186 6.01 -6.37 -24.54
C VAL A 186 5.75 -6.49 -23.04
N LYS A 187 6.58 -7.33 -22.41
CA LYS A 187 6.78 -7.47 -20.97
C LYS A 187 7.06 -6.10 -20.31
N TRP A 188 6.87 -6.06 -18.99
CA TRP A 188 7.20 -5.01 -17.99
C TRP A 188 5.95 -4.23 -17.54
N PHE A 189 5.55 -4.31 -16.26
CA PHE A 189 6.37 -3.93 -15.11
C PHE A 189 6.23 -4.91 -13.92
N HIS A 190 7.33 -5.62 -13.63
CA HIS A 190 7.58 -6.36 -12.41
C HIS A 190 8.34 -5.41 -11.45
N ARG A 191 7.66 -4.85 -10.44
CA ARG A 191 8.23 -4.18 -9.25
C ARG A 191 7.03 -3.72 -8.39
N ASN A 192 6.72 -4.30 -7.24
CA ASN A 192 7.56 -4.52 -6.07
C ASN A 192 7.14 -5.80 -5.32
N SER A 193 7.94 -6.86 -5.43
CA SER A 193 8.02 -7.93 -4.42
C SER A 193 9.27 -7.77 -3.52
N THR A 194 9.98 -6.65 -3.62
CA THR A 194 11.24 -6.38 -2.91
C THR A 194 11.11 -6.20 -1.40
N SER A 195 9.91 -6.27 -0.82
CA SER A 195 9.73 -6.37 0.64
C SER A 195 9.69 -7.80 1.17
N PHE A 196 9.63 -8.82 0.31
CA PHE A 196 9.66 -10.23 0.74
C PHE A 196 11.08 -10.83 0.80
N ASN A 197 12.04 -10.25 0.07
CA ASN A 197 13.41 -10.78 0.01
C ASN A 197 14.32 -10.29 1.15
N LYS A 198 13.82 -9.52 2.12
CA LYS A 198 14.66 -9.02 3.22
C LYS A 198 14.86 -10.03 4.36
N CYS A 199 14.33 -11.26 4.20
CA CYS A 199 14.56 -12.38 5.11
C CYS A 199 15.65 -13.36 4.65
N GLU A 200 16.13 -13.29 3.40
CA GLU A 200 17.14 -14.24 2.88
C GLU A 200 18.59 -13.76 3.02
N GLU A 201 18.86 -12.55 3.51
CA GLU A 201 20.22 -11.96 3.49
C GLU A 201 20.94 -11.97 4.85
N LYS A 202 20.59 -12.93 5.72
CA LYS A 202 21.32 -13.19 6.98
C LYS A 202 21.44 -14.69 7.25
N GLN A 203 22.25 -15.36 6.43
CA GLN A 203 22.98 -16.58 6.79
C GLN A 203 24.40 -16.44 6.28
#